data_AF-A0A8J2NNW2-F1
#
_entry.id   AF-A0A8J2NNW2-F1
#
_cell.length_a   1.000
_cell.length_b   1.000
_cell.length_c   1.000
_cell.angle_alpha   90.00
_cell.angle_beta   90.00
_cell.angle_gamma   90.00
#
_symmetry.space_group_name_H-M   'P 1'
#
loop_
_entity.id
_entity.type
_entity.pdbx_description
1 polymer ?
#
loop_
_entity_poly.entity_id
_entity_poly.type
_entity_poly.pdbx_seq_one_letter_code
_entity_poly.pdbx_strand_id
1 'polypeptide(L)' 'TLTNRTWNYKPPLAKDIPEDFRITFLQNRPNPHGVLRTKTLGESPLVLAFSVLFALRHAITSA' A
#
# COMPACT_ATOMS: atom_id res chain seq x y z
N THR A 1 24.80 10.55 -11.72
CA THR A 1 24.32 11.41 -10.61
C THR A 1 23.03 12.14 -11.01
N LEU A 2 21.95 11.41 -11.28
CA LEU A 2 20.72 12.00 -11.86
C LEU A 2 19.67 12.39 -10.80
N THR A 3 19.57 11.65 -9.69
CA THR A 3 18.47 11.80 -8.70
C THR A 3 18.92 11.88 -7.23
N ASN A 4 20.16 12.32 -6.96
CA ASN A 4 20.70 12.45 -5.58
C ASN A 4 20.20 13.69 -4.82
N ARG A 5 19.14 14.35 -5.27
CA ARG A 5 18.61 15.57 -4.66
C ARG A 5 17.09 15.48 -4.54
N THR A 6 16.55 16.09 -3.49
CA THR A 6 15.10 16.21 -3.21
C THR A 6 14.32 16.92 -4.32
N TRP A 7 15.00 17.65 -5.19
CA TRP A 7 14.39 18.22 -6.39
C TRP A 7 13.97 17.15 -7.41
N ASN A 8 14.75 16.08 -7.55
CA ASN A 8 14.59 15.07 -8.60
C ASN A 8 13.95 13.77 -8.09
N TYR A 9 14.01 13.48 -6.79
CA TYR A 9 13.31 12.36 -6.17
C TYR A 9 12.08 12.86 -5.43
N LYS A 10 10.90 12.36 -5.83
CA LYS A 10 9.62 12.73 -5.23
C LYS A 10 9.10 11.54 -4.42
N PRO A 11 9.25 11.56 -3.08
CA PRO A 11 8.54 10.60 -2.25
C PRO A 11 7.03 10.88 -2.32
N PRO A 12 6.18 9.95 -1.86
CA PRO A 12 4.76 10.23 -1.65
C PRO A 12 4.57 11.34 -0.61
N LEU A 13 3.75 12.34 -0.92
CA LEU A 13 3.33 13.43 -0.05
C LEU A 13 1.87 13.22 0.40
N ALA A 14 1.37 14.10 1.28
CA ALA A 14 0.02 14.02 1.84
C ALA A 14 -1.11 14.01 0.80
N LYS A 15 -0.90 14.58 -0.40
CA LYS A 15 -1.89 14.61 -1.48
C LYS A 15 -1.87 13.36 -2.37
N ASP A 16 -0.85 12.51 -2.25
CA ASP A 16 -0.74 11.27 -3.01
C ASP A 16 -1.50 10.10 -2.34
N ILE A 17 -2.00 10.31 -1.13
CA ILE A 17 -2.80 9.35 -0.38
C ILE A 17 -4.24 9.37 -0.92
N PRO A 18 -4.90 8.20 -1.10
CA PRO A 18 -6.29 8.15 -1.52
C PRO A 18 -7.20 8.95 -0.59
N GLU A 19 -8.15 9.70 -1.17
CA GLU A 19 -9.13 10.48 -0.41
C GLU A 19 -9.98 9.58 0.52
N ASP A 20 -10.41 8.43 0.00
CA ASP A 20 -11.05 7.36 0.78
C ASP A 20 -10.05 6.23 1.02
N PHE A 21 -9.51 6.16 2.24
CA PHE A 21 -8.55 5.14 2.66
C PHE A 21 -9.11 4.28 3.81
N ARG A 22 -9.82 3.20 3.44
CA ARG A 22 -10.43 2.26 4.39
C ARG A 22 -9.54 1.06 4.67
N ILE A 23 -9.24 0.83 5.95
CA ILE A 23 -8.51 -0.34 6.44
C ILE A 23 -9.39 -1.10 7.42
N THR A 24 -9.46 -2.43 7.27
CA THR A 24 -10.14 -3.31 8.22
C THR A 24 -9.27 -4.50 8.57
N PHE A 25 -9.34 -4.93 9.83
CA PHE A 25 -8.73 -6.17 10.27
C PHE A 25 -9.77 -7.27 10.33
N LEU A 26 -9.36 -8.48 9.93
CA LEU A 26 -10.20 -9.65 9.99
C LEU A 26 -10.45 -10.06 11.45
N GLN A 27 -11.70 -9.94 11.88
CA GLN A 27 -12.12 -10.23 13.25
C GLN A 27 -12.24 -11.73 13.50
N ASN A 28 -12.04 -12.15 14.75
CA ASN A 28 -12.26 -13.54 15.22
C ASN A 28 -11.45 -14.62 14.48
N ARG A 29 -10.23 -14.28 14.01
CA ARG A 29 -9.33 -15.21 13.33
C ARG A 29 -7.99 -15.34 14.06
N PRO A 30 -7.97 -16.05 15.21
CA PRO A 30 -6.74 -16.24 15.97
C PRO A 30 -5.73 -17.08 15.18
N ASN A 31 -4.46 -16.66 15.18
CA ASN A 31 -3.37 -17.45 14.60
C ASN A 31 -2.83 -18.45 15.64
N PRO A 32 -3.01 -19.78 15.49
CA PRO A 32 -2.54 -20.75 16.49
C PRO A 32 -1.00 -20.82 16.62
N HIS A 33 -0.26 -20.37 15.60
CA HIS A 33 1.21 -20.43 15.56
C HIS A 33 1.89 -19.10 15.93
N GLY A 34 1.12 -18.01 16.05
CA GLY A 34 1.66 -16.70 16.38
C GLY A 34 1.77 -16.50 17.88
N VAL A 35 2.85 -15.85 18.34
CA VAL A 35 2.94 -15.35 19.72
C VAL A 35 1.73 -14.45 19.98
N LEU A 36 0.98 -14.71 21.05
CA LEU A 36 -0.28 -14.01 21.35
C LEU A 36 -1.29 -14.02 20.19
N ARG A 37 -1.25 -15.04 19.33
CA ARG A 37 -2.13 -15.18 18.15
C ARG A 37 -1.96 -14.07 17.11
N THR A 38 -0.80 -13.45 17.07
CA THR A 38 -0.47 -12.37 16.14
C THR A 38 -0.05 -12.87 14.76
N LYS A 39 -0.01 -11.94 13.79
CA LYS A 39 0.57 -12.16 12.45
C LYS A 39 1.40 -10.95 12.08
N THR A 40 2.62 -11.17 11.57
CA THR A 40 3.50 -10.10 11.11
C THR A 40 2.96 -9.50 9.80
N LEU A 41 2.90 -8.17 9.73
CA LEU A 41 2.34 -7.41 8.60
C LEU A 41 3.30 -6.34 8.07
N GLY A 42 4.61 -6.45 8.28
CA GLY A 42 5.55 -5.38 7.88
C GLY A 42 5.58 -5.14 6.36
N GLU A 43 5.81 -6.20 5.59
CA GLU A 43 5.98 -6.10 4.12
C GLU A 43 4.70 -6.43 3.35
N SER A 44 3.82 -7.26 3.91
CA SER A 44 2.59 -7.70 3.26
C SER A 44 1.70 -6.57 2.70
N PRO A 45 1.48 -5.44 3.40
CA PRO A 45 0.65 -4.36 2.88
C PRO A 45 1.35 -3.53 1.79
N LEU A 46 2.68 -3.58 1.68
CA LEU A 46 3.41 -2.85 0.63
C LEU A 46 2.97 -3.32 -0.76
N VAL A 47 2.69 -4.62 -0.92
CA VAL A 47 2.21 -5.19 -2.18
C VAL A 47 0.82 -4.68 -2.56
N LEU A 48 0.00 -4.23 -1.60
CA LEU A 48 -1.33 -3.70 -1.90
C LEU A 48 -1.28 -2.37 -2.67
N ALA A 49 -0.15 -1.64 -2.63
CA ALA A 49 0.02 -0.40 -3.39
C ALA A 49 -0.10 -0.62 -4.92
N PHE A 50 0.20 -1.83 -5.42
CA PHE A 50 0.04 -2.16 -6.84
C PHE A 50 -1.42 -2.10 -7.32
N SER A 51 -2.40 -2.13 -6.42
CA SER A 51 -3.82 -1.92 -6.78
C SER A 51 -4.05 -0.58 -7.48
N VAL A 52 -3.36 0.48 -7.07
CA VAL A 52 -3.45 1.82 -7.69
C VAL A 52 -2.91 1.79 -9.12
N LEU A 53 -1.79 1.10 -9.35
CA LEU A 53 -1.21 0.94 -10.68
C LEU A 53 -2.17 0.19 -11.63
N PHE A 54 -2.82 -0.88 -11.14
CA PHE A 54 -3.80 -1.61 -11.94
C PHE A 54 -5.05 -0.78 -12.22
N ALA A 55 -5.53 0.00 -11.25
CA ALA A 55 -6.66 0.91 -11.45
C ALA A 55 -6.36 1.96 -12.54
N LEU A 56 -5.16 2.55 -12.53
CA LEU A 56 -4.71 3.49 -13.57
C LEU A 56 -4.63 2.81 -14.95
N ARG A 57 -4.03 1.62 -15.02
CA ARG A 57 -3.97 0.85 -16.28
C ARG A 57 -5.37 0.58 -16.81
N HIS A 58 -6.29 0.15 -15.94
CA HIS A 58 -7.66 -0.13 -16.31
C HIS A 58 -8.36 1.12 -16.85
N ALA A 59 -8.20 2.27 -16.19
CA ALA A 59 -8.75 3.55 -16.64
C ALA A 59 -8.25 3.96 -18.03
N ILE A 60 -6.97 3.73 -18.33
CA ILE A 60 -6.38 3.99 -19.66
C ILE A 60 -6.95 3.03 -20.71
N THR A 61 -7.11 1.74 -20.39
CA THR A 61 -7.65 0.77 -21.34
C THR A 61 -9.15 0.91 -21.60
N SER A 62 -9.88 1.54 -20.68
CA SER A 62 -11.32 1.81 -20.81
C SER A 62 -11.64 3.14 -21.52
N ALA A 63 -10.61 3.98 -21.75
CA ALA A 63 -10.73 5.25 -22.46
C ALA A 63 -10.59 5.04 -23.97
#